data_AF-A0A3E2NP75-F1
#
_entry.id   AF-A0A3E2NP75-F1
#
_cell.length_a   1.000
_cell.length_b   1.000
_cell.length_c   1.000
_cell.angle_alpha   90.00
_cell.angle_beta   90.00
_cell.angle_gamma   90.00
#
_symmetry.space_group_name_H-M   'P 1'
#
loop_
_entity.id
_entity.type
_entity.pdbx_description
1 polymer ?
#
loop_
_entity_poly.entity_id
_entity_poly.type
_entity_poly.pdbx_seq_one_letter_code
_entity_poly.pdbx_strand_id
1 'polypeptide(L)'
;MLKKPNLLIYDDLIEPISEAIKELHDIEIHYQNNTPPADFINKGTFAYVLALFEGAITECVERYLFAFPEKLPKIKVDFEKYKEELLGADFSYELTAFLIREYLADSSYENSGQLIEKYCLLLDIPNLAPLFNKTLREKKARRNALIHNNLKVDLKYIRTAGGDVRNKGKYMRVKPTYVLETIANTLEILEKFRAELALKYNSYTILNCVKKVWGYLFGSPIMKFDDYWNVHDDMLSINVEGIKKYYKGLSSGERTLLFYFLQNYNPGACSKIFKSSDLNMQVSNNQGMIFLVSVFDRFPLLLQSLKSIKPHTLFKYVTE
;
A
#
# COMPACT_ATOMS: atom_id res chain seq x y z
N MET A 1 -15.07 14.05 21.33
CA MET A 1 -13.77 13.70 20.71
C MET A 1 -13.96 13.64 19.21
N LEU A 2 -13.03 14.18 18.42
CA LEU A 2 -13.04 14.03 16.97
C LEU A 2 -12.84 12.55 16.61
N LYS A 3 -13.48 12.10 15.53
CA LYS A 3 -13.27 10.73 15.01
C LYS A 3 -11.82 10.61 14.51
N LYS A 4 -11.11 9.53 14.88
CA LYS A 4 -9.76 9.22 14.38
C LYS A 4 -9.77 9.26 12.85
N PRO A 5 -8.89 10.04 12.19
CA PRO A 5 -8.89 10.14 10.74
C PRO A 5 -8.32 8.87 10.12
N ASN A 6 -8.88 8.48 8.98
CA ASN A 6 -8.33 7.42 8.15
C ASN A 6 -7.11 7.98 7.42
N LEU A 7 -5.96 7.31 7.62
CA LEU A 7 -4.66 7.75 7.10
C LEU A 7 -4.39 7.04 5.78
N LEU A 8 -4.74 7.68 4.67
CA LEU A 8 -4.45 7.19 3.34
C LEU A 8 -3.68 8.28 2.59
N ILE A 9 -2.64 7.87 1.86
CA ILE A 9 -1.92 8.68 0.88
C ILE A 9 -2.06 7.97 -0.46
N TYR A 10 -2.49 8.70 -1.49
CA TYR A 10 -2.75 8.13 -2.81
C TYR A 10 -1.50 7.51 -3.43
N ASP A 11 -0.37 8.24 -3.39
CA ASP A 11 0.89 7.77 -3.97
C ASP A 11 1.37 6.47 -3.29
N ASP A 12 1.20 6.36 -1.97
CA ASP A 12 1.44 5.13 -1.20
C ASP A 12 0.49 4.00 -1.62
N LEU A 13 -0.80 4.30 -1.83
CA LEU A 13 -1.79 3.31 -2.25
C LEU A 13 -1.48 2.69 -3.63
N ILE A 14 -1.01 3.52 -4.58
CA ILE A 14 -0.77 3.09 -5.97
C ILE A 14 0.66 2.66 -6.26
N GLU A 15 1.59 2.82 -5.31
CA GLU A 15 3.00 2.47 -5.47
C GLU A 15 3.19 1.01 -5.94
N PRO A 16 2.60 -0.02 -5.30
CA PRO A 16 2.80 -1.41 -5.72
C PRO A 16 2.36 -1.68 -7.17
N ILE A 17 1.27 -1.03 -7.59
CA ILE A 17 0.74 -1.12 -8.95
C ILE A 17 1.69 -0.43 -9.93
N SER A 18 2.20 0.75 -9.57
CA SER A 18 3.10 1.53 -10.42
C SER A 18 4.45 0.84 -10.61
N GLU A 19 4.99 0.25 -9.55
CA GLU A 19 6.21 -0.56 -9.60
C GLU A 19 6.02 -1.81 -10.46
N ALA A 20 4.91 -2.53 -10.30
CA ALA A 20 4.60 -3.69 -11.12
C ALA A 20 4.43 -3.32 -12.61
N ILE A 21 3.77 -2.21 -12.93
CA ILE A 21 3.65 -1.72 -14.32
C ILE A 21 5.04 -1.44 -14.91
N LYS A 22 5.89 -0.74 -14.16
CA LYS A 22 7.26 -0.43 -14.61
C LYS A 22 8.07 -1.71 -14.86
N GLU A 23 8.07 -2.63 -13.91
CA GLU A 23 8.75 -3.93 -14.02
C GLU A 23 8.23 -4.73 -15.24
N LEU A 24 6.92 -4.74 -15.47
CA LEU A 24 6.33 -5.41 -16.63
C LEU A 24 6.76 -4.80 -17.96
N HIS A 25 6.89 -3.47 -18.05
CA HIS A 25 7.45 -2.81 -19.23
C HIS A 25 8.92 -3.17 -19.44
N ASP A 26 9.72 -3.21 -18.37
CA ASP A 26 11.13 -3.60 -18.44
C ASP A 26 11.28 -5.06 -18.93
N ILE A 27 10.43 -5.97 -18.43
CA ILE A 27 10.35 -7.36 -18.90
C ILE A 27 9.94 -7.42 -20.38
N GLU A 28 8.93 -6.65 -20.80
CA GLU A 28 8.42 -6.63 -22.17
C GLU A 28 9.52 -6.19 -23.16
N ILE A 29 10.21 -5.09 -22.87
CA ILE A 29 11.33 -4.55 -23.66
C ILE A 29 12.44 -5.60 -23.77
N HIS A 30 12.78 -6.25 -22.65
CA HIS A 30 13.78 -7.31 -22.65
C HIS A 30 13.34 -8.52 -23.50
N TYR A 31 12.06 -8.89 -23.48
CA TYR A 31 11.53 -10.01 -24.26
C TYR A 31 11.50 -9.76 -25.77
N GLN A 32 11.22 -8.52 -26.18
CA GLN A 32 11.12 -8.14 -27.59
C GLN A 32 12.49 -8.00 -28.26
N ASN A 33 13.50 -7.55 -27.51
CA ASN A 33 14.83 -7.23 -28.06
C ASN A 33 15.82 -8.40 -28.06
N ASN A 34 15.48 -9.52 -27.43
CA ASN A 34 16.38 -10.67 -27.30
C ASN A 34 15.91 -11.88 -28.12
N THR A 35 16.86 -12.76 -28.46
CA THR A 35 16.60 -14.04 -29.12
C THR A 35 15.59 -14.86 -28.30
N PRO A 36 14.72 -15.69 -28.93
CA PRO A 36 13.67 -16.38 -28.22
C PRO A 36 14.22 -17.12 -27.00
N PRO A 37 13.78 -16.74 -25.79
CA PRO A 37 14.37 -17.27 -24.57
C PRO A 37 14.14 -18.78 -24.46
N ALA A 38 15.05 -19.48 -23.79
CA ALA A 38 14.93 -20.91 -23.52
C ALA A 38 13.60 -21.24 -22.83
N ASP A 39 13.11 -22.47 -22.97
CA ASP A 39 11.79 -22.89 -22.44
C ASP A 39 11.63 -22.63 -20.93
N PHE A 40 12.69 -22.83 -20.14
CA PHE A 40 12.67 -22.55 -18.70
C PHE A 40 12.53 -21.05 -18.38
N ILE A 41 13.10 -20.17 -19.22
CA ILE A 41 12.94 -18.72 -19.08
C ILE A 41 11.50 -18.33 -19.39
N ASN A 42 10.88 -18.88 -20.45
CA ASN A 42 9.46 -18.65 -20.74
C ASN A 42 8.55 -19.04 -19.56
N LYS A 43 8.81 -20.22 -18.99
CA LYS A 43 8.07 -20.71 -17.82
C LYS A 43 8.27 -19.82 -16.60
N GLY A 44 9.51 -19.44 -16.31
CA GLY A 44 9.86 -18.56 -15.19
C GLY A 44 9.21 -17.18 -15.31
N THR A 45 9.38 -16.52 -16.47
CA THR A 45 8.78 -15.21 -16.73
C THR A 45 7.26 -15.25 -16.65
N PHE A 46 6.61 -16.28 -17.22
CA PHE A 46 5.16 -16.42 -17.12
C PHE A 46 4.67 -16.54 -15.67
N ALA A 47 5.34 -17.35 -14.84
CA ALA A 47 4.99 -17.46 -13.42
C ALA A 47 5.22 -16.14 -12.68
N TYR A 48 6.32 -15.45 -12.97
CA TYR A 48 6.68 -14.18 -12.35
C TYR A 48 5.69 -13.05 -12.68
N VAL A 49 5.26 -12.92 -13.94
CA VAL A 49 4.25 -11.91 -14.35
C VAL A 49 2.95 -12.04 -13.55
N LEU A 50 2.49 -13.27 -13.32
CA LEU A 50 1.28 -13.49 -12.52
C LEU A 50 1.52 -13.24 -11.02
N ALA A 51 2.72 -13.51 -10.51
CA ALA A 51 3.08 -13.20 -9.14
C ALA A 51 3.15 -11.68 -8.91
N LEU A 52 3.74 -10.92 -9.85
CA LEU A 52 3.75 -9.45 -9.82
C LEU A 52 2.33 -8.89 -9.78
N PHE A 53 1.44 -9.41 -10.63
CA PHE A 53 0.03 -9.02 -10.63
C PHE A 53 -0.67 -9.27 -9.29
N GLU A 54 -0.61 -10.51 -8.79
CA GLU A 54 -1.29 -10.88 -7.54
C GLU A 54 -0.72 -10.14 -6.34
N GLY A 55 0.61 -9.95 -6.31
CA GLY A 55 1.31 -9.17 -5.29
C GLY A 55 0.89 -7.71 -5.30
N ALA A 56 0.96 -7.04 -6.44
CA ALA A 56 0.66 -5.62 -6.56
C ALA A 56 -0.76 -5.26 -6.12
N ILE A 57 -1.77 -6.04 -6.55
CA ILE A 57 -3.15 -5.75 -6.14
C ILE A 57 -3.37 -6.12 -4.67
N THR A 58 -2.79 -7.21 -4.19
CA THR A 58 -2.94 -7.61 -2.78
C THR A 58 -2.31 -6.58 -1.84
N GLU A 59 -1.10 -6.10 -2.17
CA GLU A 59 -0.43 -5.06 -1.38
C GLU A 59 -1.18 -3.71 -1.45
N CYS A 60 -1.72 -3.33 -2.61
CA CYS A 60 -2.60 -2.16 -2.73
C CYS A 60 -3.81 -2.26 -1.78
N VAL A 61 -4.47 -3.43 -1.75
CA VAL A 61 -5.62 -3.68 -0.86
C VAL A 61 -5.19 -3.73 0.60
N GLU A 62 -4.02 -4.29 0.92
CA GLU A 62 -3.43 -4.25 2.26
C GLU A 62 -3.28 -2.81 2.74
N ARG A 63 -2.61 -1.96 1.95
CA ARG A 63 -2.41 -0.52 2.26
C ARG A 63 -3.75 0.21 2.44
N TYR A 64 -4.75 -0.13 1.64
CA TYR A 64 -6.12 0.39 1.80
C TYR A 64 -6.76 -0.06 3.12
N LEU A 65 -6.75 -1.36 3.43
CA LEU A 65 -7.36 -1.89 4.65
C LEU A 65 -6.67 -1.37 5.92
N PHE A 66 -5.37 -1.08 5.86
CA PHE A 66 -4.68 -0.35 6.94
C PHE A 66 -5.25 1.05 7.18
N ALA A 67 -5.68 1.75 6.12
CA ALA A 67 -6.30 3.07 6.23
C ALA A 67 -7.78 2.99 6.64
N PHE A 68 -8.47 1.91 6.28
CA PHE A 68 -9.89 1.68 6.53
C PHE A 68 -10.11 0.31 7.20
N PRO A 69 -9.60 0.08 8.42
CA PRO A 69 -9.69 -1.23 9.07
C PRO A 69 -11.14 -1.65 9.35
N GLU A 70 -12.07 -0.70 9.44
CA GLU A 70 -13.51 -0.96 9.56
C GLU A 70 -14.12 -1.65 8.33
N LYS A 71 -13.42 -1.66 7.19
CA LYS A 71 -13.83 -2.36 5.98
C LYS A 71 -13.44 -3.83 5.98
N LEU A 72 -12.62 -4.26 6.95
CA LEU A 72 -12.34 -5.68 7.12
C LEU A 72 -13.65 -6.43 7.41
N PRO A 73 -13.96 -7.49 6.66
CA PRO A 73 -15.08 -8.34 7.00
C PRO A 73 -14.84 -9.04 8.34
N LYS A 74 -15.90 -9.62 8.91
CA LYS A 74 -15.77 -10.37 10.18
C LYS A 74 -14.85 -11.58 9.98
N ILE A 75 -13.64 -11.49 10.52
CA ILE A 75 -12.66 -12.59 10.52
C ILE A 75 -12.88 -13.44 11.77
N LYS A 76 -12.89 -14.77 11.60
CA LYS A 76 -12.77 -15.70 12.73
C LYS A 76 -11.29 -15.88 13.01
N VAL A 77 -10.80 -15.29 14.10
CA VAL A 77 -9.41 -15.46 14.54
C VAL A 77 -9.35 -16.71 15.41
N ASP A 78 -8.48 -17.65 15.06
CA ASP A 78 -8.16 -18.79 15.90
C ASP A 78 -7.17 -18.37 16.99
N PHE A 79 -7.70 -18.09 18.18
CA PHE A 79 -6.89 -17.61 19.31
C PHE A 79 -5.82 -18.60 19.76
N GLU A 80 -6.04 -19.91 19.63
CA GLU A 80 -5.04 -20.91 20.01
C GLU A 80 -3.88 -20.93 19.02
N LYS A 81 -4.17 -20.74 17.73
CA LYS A 81 -3.15 -20.67 16.68
C LYS A 81 -2.25 -19.43 16.80
N TYR A 82 -2.80 -18.30 17.25
CA TYR A 82 -2.12 -16.99 17.20
C TYR A 82 -1.82 -16.39 18.57
N LYS A 83 -1.80 -17.23 19.62
CA LYS A 83 -1.67 -16.76 21.00
C LYS A 83 -0.42 -15.92 21.23
N GLU A 84 0.72 -16.31 20.66
CA GLU A 84 1.98 -15.59 20.85
C GLU A 84 2.00 -14.25 20.11
N GLU A 85 1.49 -14.21 18.89
CA GLU A 85 1.38 -12.97 18.09
C GLU A 85 0.38 -11.99 18.70
N LEU A 86 -0.72 -12.49 19.26
CA LEU A 86 -1.73 -11.67 19.94
C LEU A 86 -1.21 -11.12 21.27
N LEU A 87 -0.40 -11.89 21.99
CA LEU A 87 0.20 -11.47 23.26
C LEU A 87 1.43 -10.56 23.07
N GLY A 88 2.12 -10.67 21.94
CA GLY A 88 3.28 -9.85 21.58
C GLY A 88 2.95 -8.57 20.83
N ALA A 89 1.69 -8.36 20.42
CA ALA A 89 1.25 -7.11 19.79
C ALA A 89 1.13 -6.00 20.84
N ASP A 90 2.21 -5.26 21.05
CA ASP A 90 2.30 -4.16 22.01
C ASP A 90 1.40 -2.98 21.58
N PHE A 91 1.10 -2.87 20.28
CA PHE A 91 0.25 -1.83 19.73
C PHE A 91 -0.91 -2.38 18.89
N SER A 92 -2.07 -1.70 18.99
CA SER A 92 -3.26 -1.97 18.15
C SER A 92 -2.97 -1.99 16.64
N TYR A 93 -1.88 -1.34 16.21
CA TYR A 93 -1.44 -1.32 14.82
C TYR A 93 -0.94 -2.71 14.35
N GLU A 94 -0.12 -3.38 15.15
CA GLU A 94 0.45 -4.69 14.82
C GLU A 94 -0.63 -5.77 14.75
N LEU A 95 -1.58 -5.72 15.68
CA LEU A 95 -2.76 -6.58 15.63
C LEU A 95 -3.59 -6.34 14.36
N THR A 96 -3.78 -5.07 13.99
CA THR A 96 -4.51 -4.72 12.75
C THR A 96 -3.77 -5.25 11.53
N ALA A 97 -2.45 -5.08 11.47
CA ALA A 97 -1.59 -5.59 10.41
C ALA A 97 -1.73 -7.11 10.23
N PHE A 98 -1.65 -7.82 11.35
CA PHE A 98 -1.79 -9.26 11.39
C PHE A 98 -3.14 -9.72 10.83
N LEU A 99 -4.24 -9.13 11.29
CA LEU A 99 -5.60 -9.49 10.84
C LEU A 99 -5.83 -9.21 9.35
N ILE A 100 -5.28 -8.11 8.82
CA ILE A 100 -5.35 -7.79 7.40
C ILE A 100 -4.64 -8.89 6.59
N ARG A 101 -3.42 -9.27 6.97
CA ARG A 101 -2.62 -10.26 6.25
C ARG A 101 -3.26 -11.64 6.25
N GLU A 102 -3.80 -12.07 7.39
CA GLU A 102 -4.55 -13.34 7.47
C GLU A 102 -5.74 -13.35 6.52
N TYR A 103 -6.53 -12.28 6.48
CA TYR A 103 -7.64 -12.15 5.56
C TYR A 103 -7.23 -12.18 4.08
N LEU A 104 -6.11 -11.54 3.74
CA LEU A 104 -5.60 -11.51 2.37
C LEU A 104 -4.94 -12.84 1.96
N ALA A 105 -4.33 -13.56 2.90
CA ALA A 105 -3.77 -14.89 2.68
C ALA A 105 -4.87 -15.89 2.29
N ASP A 106 -5.99 -15.89 3.01
CA ASP A 106 -7.16 -16.72 2.67
C ASP A 106 -7.72 -16.38 1.28
N SER A 107 -7.72 -15.09 0.94
CA SER A 107 -8.20 -14.58 -0.35
C SER A 107 -7.34 -15.01 -1.54
N SER A 108 -6.04 -15.24 -1.32
CA SER A 108 -5.08 -15.56 -2.39
C SER A 108 -5.35 -16.91 -3.06
N TYR A 109 -6.05 -17.82 -2.37
CA TYR A 109 -6.46 -19.12 -2.90
C TYR A 109 -7.71 -19.05 -3.81
N GLU A 110 -8.42 -17.93 -3.83
CA GLU A 110 -9.60 -17.74 -4.67
C GLU A 110 -9.23 -17.65 -6.18
N ASN A 111 -10.21 -17.86 -7.05
CA ASN A 111 -10.02 -17.63 -8.49
C ASN A 111 -9.73 -16.14 -8.73
N SER A 112 -8.83 -15.81 -9.66
CA SER A 112 -8.41 -14.43 -9.98
C SER A 112 -9.56 -13.49 -10.35
N GLY A 113 -10.64 -13.99 -10.97
CA GLY A 113 -11.84 -13.19 -11.20
C GLY A 113 -12.61 -12.84 -9.90
N GLN A 114 -12.71 -13.78 -8.97
CA GLN A 114 -13.34 -13.54 -7.66
C GLN A 114 -12.48 -12.60 -6.81
N LEU A 115 -11.16 -12.76 -6.89
CA LEU A 115 -10.19 -11.87 -6.25
C LEU A 115 -10.38 -10.42 -6.71
N ILE A 116 -10.42 -10.18 -8.03
CA ILE A 116 -10.65 -8.83 -8.56
C ILE A 116 -12.00 -8.28 -8.10
N GLU A 117 -13.07 -9.06 -8.22
CA GLU A 117 -14.41 -8.62 -7.80
C GLU A 117 -14.43 -8.22 -6.32
N LYS A 118 -13.84 -9.06 -5.46
CA LYS A 118 -13.70 -8.83 -4.04
C LYS A 118 -12.89 -7.57 -3.73
N TYR A 119 -11.76 -7.40 -4.40
CA TYR A 119 -10.88 -6.25 -4.20
C TYR A 119 -11.49 -4.94 -4.73
N CYS A 120 -12.14 -4.97 -5.88
CA CYS A 120 -12.91 -3.84 -6.40
C CYS A 120 -14.02 -3.43 -5.42
N LEU A 121 -14.72 -4.40 -4.82
CA LEU A 121 -15.75 -4.14 -3.81
C LEU A 121 -15.18 -3.50 -2.53
N LEU A 122 -14.05 -4.01 -2.03
CA LEU A 122 -13.38 -3.45 -0.85
C LEU A 122 -12.92 -2.00 -1.07
N LEU A 123 -12.29 -1.75 -2.23
CA LEU A 123 -11.83 -0.43 -2.66
C LEU A 123 -12.99 0.45 -3.11
N ASP A 124 -14.18 -0.12 -3.26
CA ASP A 124 -15.41 0.53 -3.71
C ASP A 124 -15.18 1.27 -5.06
N ILE A 125 -14.51 0.56 -5.99
CA ILE A 125 -14.29 0.96 -7.39
C ILE A 125 -15.12 0.06 -8.32
N PRO A 126 -15.35 0.45 -9.60
CA PRO A 126 -16.08 -0.39 -10.54
C PRO A 126 -15.51 -1.81 -10.64
N ASN A 127 -16.39 -2.81 -10.72
CA ASN A 127 -15.97 -4.21 -10.83
C ASN A 127 -15.30 -4.46 -12.20
N LEU A 128 -14.00 -4.73 -12.17
CA LEU A 128 -13.20 -5.01 -13.36
C LEU A 128 -13.20 -6.49 -13.77
N ALA A 129 -13.71 -7.40 -12.92
CA ALA A 129 -13.69 -8.83 -13.20
C ALA A 129 -14.36 -9.21 -14.54
N PRO A 130 -15.53 -8.67 -14.93
CA PRO A 130 -16.18 -9.03 -16.20
C PRO A 130 -15.30 -8.84 -17.45
N LEU A 131 -14.36 -7.89 -17.41
CA LEU A 131 -13.46 -7.60 -18.52
C LEU A 131 -12.36 -8.67 -18.68
N PHE A 132 -11.92 -9.28 -17.58
CA PHE A 132 -10.67 -10.04 -17.55
C PHE A 132 -10.80 -11.47 -17.00
N ASN A 133 -11.94 -11.83 -16.43
CA ASN A 133 -12.13 -13.08 -15.69
C ASN A 133 -11.78 -14.31 -16.54
N LYS A 134 -12.22 -14.37 -17.81
CA LYS A 134 -11.91 -15.51 -18.69
C LYS A 134 -10.40 -15.67 -18.90
N THR A 135 -9.71 -14.57 -19.21
CA THR A 135 -8.27 -14.54 -19.50
C THR A 135 -7.45 -14.89 -18.26
N LEU A 136 -7.75 -14.26 -17.12
CA LEU A 136 -7.03 -14.48 -15.87
C LEU A 136 -7.25 -15.87 -15.29
N ARG A 137 -8.46 -16.41 -15.43
CA ARG A 137 -8.80 -17.76 -14.96
C ARG A 137 -7.98 -18.82 -15.69
N GLU A 138 -7.82 -18.68 -17.02
CA GLU A 138 -6.97 -19.57 -17.82
C GLU A 138 -5.50 -19.43 -17.43
N LYS A 139 -4.98 -18.20 -17.34
CA LYS A 139 -3.56 -17.95 -17.00
C LYS A 139 -3.21 -18.46 -15.59
N LYS A 140 -4.06 -18.23 -14.58
CA LYS A 140 -3.88 -18.77 -13.22
C LYS A 140 -3.90 -20.29 -13.21
N ALA A 141 -4.86 -20.92 -13.91
CA ALA A 141 -4.93 -22.37 -14.04
C ALA A 141 -3.68 -22.95 -14.73
N ARG A 142 -3.16 -22.29 -15.77
CA ARG A 142 -1.95 -22.72 -16.47
C ARG A 142 -0.70 -22.58 -15.59
N ARG A 143 -0.58 -21.53 -14.79
CA ARG A 143 0.51 -21.37 -13.80
C ARG A 143 0.46 -22.45 -12.73
N ASN A 144 -0.72 -22.80 -12.23
CA ASN A 144 -0.86 -23.92 -11.29
C ASN A 144 -0.47 -25.25 -11.94
N ALA A 145 -0.86 -25.48 -13.20
CA ALA A 145 -0.44 -26.67 -13.94
C ALA A 145 1.08 -26.69 -14.21
N LEU A 146 1.70 -25.54 -14.45
CA LEU A 146 3.15 -25.40 -14.60
C LEU A 146 3.88 -25.84 -13.33
N ILE A 147 3.47 -25.30 -12.17
CA ILE A 147 4.13 -25.53 -10.88
C ILE A 147 3.91 -26.96 -10.39
N HIS A 148 2.69 -27.49 -10.49
CA HIS A 148 2.32 -28.73 -9.81
C HIS A 148 2.22 -29.96 -10.73
N ASN A 149 2.07 -29.78 -12.04
CA ASN A 149 1.79 -30.89 -12.97
C ASN A 149 2.58 -30.80 -14.29
N ASN A 150 3.69 -30.04 -14.31
CA ASN A 150 4.54 -29.85 -15.48
C ASN A 150 3.76 -29.57 -16.78
N LEU A 151 2.75 -28.69 -16.69
CA LEU A 151 1.86 -28.29 -17.79
C LEU A 151 1.01 -29.42 -18.40
N LYS A 152 0.83 -30.55 -17.72
CA LYS A 152 -0.09 -31.60 -18.13
C LYS A 152 -1.54 -31.17 -17.92
N VAL A 153 -2.36 -31.31 -18.97
CA VAL A 153 -3.79 -31.02 -18.92
C VAL A 153 -4.51 -32.13 -18.15
N ASP A 154 -4.98 -31.81 -16.95
CA ASP A 154 -5.80 -32.68 -16.12
C ASP A 154 -7.25 -32.19 -16.01
N LEU A 155 -8.08 -32.95 -15.30
CA LEU A 155 -9.47 -32.57 -15.07
C LEU A 155 -9.61 -31.28 -14.24
N LYS A 156 -8.63 -30.99 -13.35
CA LYS A 156 -8.64 -29.78 -12.53
C LYS A 156 -8.42 -28.55 -13.40
N TYR A 157 -7.44 -28.59 -14.31
CA TYR A 157 -7.20 -27.56 -15.30
C TYR A 157 -8.41 -27.37 -16.21
N ILE A 158 -8.99 -28.44 -16.77
CA ILE A 158 -10.18 -28.32 -17.65
C ILE A 158 -11.35 -27.63 -16.93
N ARG A 159 -11.67 -28.07 -15.70
CA ARG A 159 -12.73 -27.47 -14.87
C ARG A 159 -12.43 -26.01 -14.53
N THR A 160 -11.17 -25.69 -14.28
CA THR A 160 -10.78 -24.35 -13.84
C THR A 160 -10.60 -23.39 -15.01
N ALA A 161 -10.01 -23.79 -16.13
CA ALA A 161 -9.73 -22.92 -17.27
C ALA A 161 -10.87 -22.87 -18.31
N GLY A 162 -11.83 -23.80 -18.26
CA GLY A 162 -12.86 -23.96 -19.30
C GLY A 162 -12.34 -24.62 -20.58
N GLY A 163 -11.31 -25.46 -20.47
CA GLY A 163 -10.66 -26.13 -21.61
C GLY A 163 -11.44 -27.34 -22.15
N ASP A 164 -11.07 -27.81 -23.35
CA ASP A 164 -11.67 -29.00 -23.96
C ASP A 164 -11.17 -30.30 -23.29
N VAL A 165 -12.12 -31.16 -22.88
CA VAL A 165 -11.86 -32.49 -22.30
C VAL A 165 -11.03 -33.37 -23.23
N ARG A 166 -11.14 -33.17 -24.55
CA ARG A 166 -10.35 -33.90 -25.57
C ARG A 166 -8.85 -33.64 -25.48
N ASN A 167 -8.43 -32.60 -24.77
CA ASN A 167 -7.01 -32.30 -24.53
C ASN A 167 -6.46 -32.90 -23.24
N LYS A 168 -7.27 -33.64 -22.45
CA LYS A 168 -6.81 -34.33 -21.24
C LYS A 168 -5.62 -35.24 -21.56
N GLY A 169 -4.59 -35.17 -20.72
CA GLY A 169 -3.35 -35.94 -20.86
C GLY A 169 -2.32 -35.33 -21.82
N LYS A 170 -2.67 -34.29 -22.59
CA LYS A 170 -1.71 -33.54 -23.40
C LYS A 170 -0.90 -32.57 -22.55
N TYR A 171 0.24 -32.13 -23.08
CA TYR A 171 1.10 -31.13 -22.46
C TYR A 171 0.91 -29.77 -23.12
N MET A 172 0.68 -28.73 -22.32
CA MET A 172 0.70 -27.35 -22.77
C MET A 172 2.13 -26.85 -22.92
N ARG A 173 2.31 -25.78 -23.71
CA ARG A 173 3.60 -25.07 -23.83
C ARG A 173 3.39 -23.58 -23.54
N VAL A 174 4.36 -22.98 -22.87
CA VAL A 174 4.43 -21.53 -22.67
C VAL A 174 5.38 -20.98 -23.74
N LYS A 175 4.81 -20.58 -24.88
CA LYS A 175 5.58 -19.97 -25.97
C LYS A 175 5.88 -18.50 -25.65
N PRO A 176 6.93 -17.89 -26.23
CA PRO A 176 7.22 -16.47 -26.06
C PRO A 176 6.02 -15.56 -26.35
N THR A 177 5.24 -15.88 -27.39
CA THR A 177 4.02 -15.12 -27.73
C THR A 177 2.97 -15.15 -26.61
N TYR A 178 2.85 -16.27 -25.89
CA TYR A 178 1.93 -16.40 -24.77
C TYR A 178 2.43 -15.64 -23.54
N VAL A 179 3.76 -15.50 -23.36
CA VAL A 179 4.35 -14.64 -22.32
C VAL A 179 4.04 -13.18 -22.62
N LEU A 180 4.32 -12.71 -23.83
CA LEU A 180 4.01 -11.34 -24.27
C LEU A 180 2.52 -11.01 -24.14
N GLU A 181 1.65 -11.92 -24.57
CA GLU A 181 0.20 -11.77 -24.39
C GLU A 181 -0.17 -11.71 -22.89
N THR A 182 0.51 -12.45 -22.03
CA THR A 182 0.29 -12.40 -20.57
C THR A 182 0.73 -11.06 -19.98
N ILE A 183 1.86 -10.52 -20.42
CA ILE A 183 2.34 -9.20 -20.01
C ILE A 183 1.34 -8.12 -20.44
N ALA A 184 0.95 -8.09 -21.71
CA ALA A 184 0.01 -7.11 -22.24
C ALA A 184 -1.35 -7.11 -21.51
N ASN A 185 -1.91 -8.30 -21.28
CA ASN A 185 -3.16 -8.44 -20.50
C ASN A 185 -2.98 -7.93 -19.07
N THR A 186 -1.84 -8.24 -18.43
CA THR A 186 -1.58 -7.83 -17.05
C THR A 186 -1.43 -6.32 -16.92
N LEU A 187 -0.69 -5.70 -17.86
CA LEU A 187 -0.56 -4.25 -17.95
C LEU A 187 -1.92 -3.57 -18.12
N GLU A 188 -2.76 -4.06 -19.03
CA GLU A 188 -4.11 -3.49 -19.24
C GLU A 188 -4.94 -3.51 -17.95
N ILE A 189 -4.90 -4.61 -17.20
CA ILE A 189 -5.64 -4.73 -15.94
C ILE A 189 -5.11 -3.76 -14.90
N LEU A 190 -3.80 -3.73 -14.67
CA LEU A 190 -3.17 -2.86 -13.68
C LEU A 190 -3.38 -1.38 -14.00
N GLU A 191 -3.33 -1.00 -15.28
CA GLU A 191 -3.59 0.35 -15.74
C GLU A 191 -5.04 0.78 -15.50
N LYS A 192 -6.02 -0.09 -15.79
CA LYS A 192 -7.42 0.19 -15.44
C LYS A 192 -7.60 0.31 -13.93
N PHE A 193 -6.98 -0.56 -13.15
CA PHE A 193 -7.04 -0.50 -11.69
C PHE A 193 -6.48 0.83 -11.17
N ARG A 194 -5.32 1.25 -11.68
CA ARG A 194 -4.69 2.53 -11.37
C ARG A 194 -5.58 3.71 -11.74
N ALA A 195 -6.20 3.70 -12.91
CA ALA A 195 -7.10 4.77 -13.37
C ALA A 195 -8.32 4.92 -12.44
N GLU A 196 -8.98 3.82 -12.07
CA GLU A 196 -10.13 3.87 -11.16
C GLU A 196 -9.74 4.33 -9.75
N LEU A 197 -8.57 3.90 -9.26
CA LEU A 197 -8.02 4.39 -7.99
C LEU A 197 -7.71 5.89 -8.06
N ALA A 198 -7.15 6.38 -9.17
CA ALA A 198 -6.87 7.80 -9.37
C ALA A 198 -8.16 8.64 -9.31
N LEU A 199 -9.21 8.20 -10.00
CA LEU A 199 -10.51 8.90 -10.01
C LEU A 199 -11.10 9.04 -8.60
N LYS A 200 -10.91 8.03 -7.76
CA LYS A 200 -11.50 7.99 -6.42
C LYS A 200 -10.64 8.60 -5.33
N TYR A 201 -9.33 8.36 -5.38
CA TYR A 201 -8.43 8.59 -4.25
C TYR A 201 -7.40 9.70 -4.49
N ASN A 202 -7.36 10.37 -5.65
CA ASN A 202 -6.38 11.45 -5.91
C ASN A 202 -6.37 12.58 -4.86
N SER A 203 -7.48 12.82 -4.17
CA SER A 203 -7.60 13.85 -3.13
C SER A 203 -6.88 13.48 -1.83
N TYR A 204 -6.43 12.23 -1.67
CA TYR A 204 -5.69 11.77 -0.51
C TYR A 204 -4.20 12.11 -0.64
N THR A 205 -3.88 13.41 -0.62
CA THR A 205 -2.51 13.89 -0.70
C THR A 205 -1.80 13.86 0.66
N ILE A 206 -0.46 13.93 0.64
CA ILE A 206 0.35 14.06 1.87
C ILE A 206 -0.10 15.29 2.67
N LEU A 207 -0.32 16.43 2.01
CA LEU A 207 -0.82 17.65 2.64
C LEU A 207 -2.15 17.43 3.38
N ASN A 208 -3.11 16.77 2.72
CA ASN A 208 -4.40 16.47 3.33
C ASN A 208 -4.28 15.47 4.49
N CYS A 209 -3.35 14.51 4.40
CA CYS A 209 -3.03 13.60 5.48
C CYS A 209 -2.49 14.38 6.71
N VAL A 210 -1.48 15.23 6.51
CA VAL A 210 -0.90 16.05 7.59
C VAL A 210 -1.93 16.98 8.22
N LYS A 211 -2.79 17.64 7.43
CA LYS A 211 -3.89 18.48 7.94
C LYS A 211 -4.87 17.68 8.81
N LYS A 212 -5.25 16.46 8.39
CA LYS A 212 -6.13 15.57 9.17
C LYS A 212 -5.48 15.13 10.47
N VAL A 213 -4.20 14.74 10.43
CA VAL A 213 -3.43 14.36 11.63
C VAL A 213 -3.36 15.55 12.59
N TRP A 214 -3.01 16.73 12.09
CA TRP A 214 -2.95 17.96 12.88
C TRP A 214 -4.29 18.28 13.54
N GLY A 215 -5.38 18.30 12.77
CA GLY A 215 -6.72 18.62 13.30
C GLY A 215 -7.22 17.62 14.35
N TYR A 216 -6.80 16.35 14.27
CA TYR A 216 -7.11 15.36 15.30
C TYR A 216 -6.28 15.55 16.57
N LEU A 217 -4.98 15.83 16.42
CA LEU A 217 -4.06 16.02 17.55
C LEU A 217 -4.28 17.34 18.29
N PHE A 218 -4.63 18.40 17.56
CA PHE A 218 -4.68 19.76 18.07
C PHE A 218 -6.04 20.39 17.77
N GLY A 219 -6.99 20.21 18.70
CA GLY A 219 -8.34 20.73 18.59
C GLY A 219 -8.56 22.13 19.20
N SER A 220 -7.54 22.75 19.79
CA SER A 220 -7.70 24.04 20.45
C SER A 220 -7.79 25.20 19.45
N PRO A 221 -8.55 26.27 19.76
CA PRO A 221 -8.74 27.40 18.84
C PRO A 221 -7.46 28.14 18.43
N ILE A 222 -6.39 27.97 19.20
CA ILE A 222 -5.07 28.58 18.98
C ILE A 222 -4.12 27.69 18.16
N MET A 223 -4.47 26.43 17.91
CA MET A 223 -3.66 25.47 17.15
C MET A 223 -4.21 25.25 15.74
N LYS A 224 -4.60 26.32 15.04
CA LYS A 224 -5.05 26.20 13.65
C LYS A 224 -3.86 25.84 12.77
N PHE A 225 -4.08 24.95 11.80
CA PHE A 225 -3.00 24.45 10.94
C PHE A 225 -2.22 25.59 10.24
N ASP A 226 -2.94 26.54 9.65
CA ASP A 226 -2.34 27.63 8.86
C ASP A 226 -1.56 28.65 9.72
N ASP A 227 -1.73 28.64 11.05
CA ASP A 227 -0.93 29.45 11.97
C ASP A 227 0.47 28.85 12.20
N TYR A 228 0.66 27.55 11.94
CA TYR A 228 1.88 26.79 12.29
C TYR A 228 2.64 26.27 11.07
N TRP A 229 2.02 26.31 9.90
CA TRP A 229 2.57 25.78 8.65
C TRP A 229 2.45 26.80 7.53
N ASN A 230 3.50 26.93 6.72
CA ASN A 230 3.46 27.61 5.44
C ASN A 230 3.35 26.56 4.34
N VAL A 231 2.40 26.76 3.42
CA VAL A 231 2.15 25.88 2.28
C VAL A 231 2.44 26.65 0.99
N HIS A 232 3.39 26.17 0.20
CA HIS A 232 3.77 26.75 -1.09
C HIS A 232 4.00 25.63 -2.12
N ASP A 233 3.22 25.59 -3.20
CA ASP A 233 3.38 24.61 -4.29
C ASP A 233 3.58 23.16 -3.79
N ASP A 234 2.70 22.71 -2.89
CA ASP A 234 2.75 21.40 -2.20
C ASP A 234 3.98 21.17 -1.29
N MET A 235 4.85 22.16 -1.12
CA MET A 235 5.87 22.17 -0.08
C MET A 235 5.30 22.69 1.24
N LEU A 236 5.67 22.00 2.31
CA LEU A 236 5.19 22.26 3.66
C LEU A 236 6.39 22.65 4.53
N SER A 237 6.35 23.85 5.12
CA SER A 237 7.40 24.33 6.02
C SER A 237 6.81 24.85 7.33
N ILE A 238 7.57 24.75 8.41
CA ILE A 238 7.14 25.22 9.72
C ILE A 238 7.14 26.76 9.74
N ASN A 239 6.05 27.36 10.22
CA ASN A 239 5.99 28.76 10.60
C ASN A 239 6.52 28.95 12.03
N VAL A 240 7.83 29.20 12.16
CA VAL A 240 8.49 29.38 13.47
C VAL A 240 7.96 30.60 14.22
N GLU A 241 7.62 31.67 13.51
CA GLU A 241 7.08 32.90 14.12
C GLU A 241 5.68 32.65 14.67
N GLY A 242 4.84 31.94 13.91
CA GLY A 242 3.52 31.49 14.34
C GLY A 242 3.58 30.64 15.61
N ILE A 243 4.48 29.65 15.66
CA ILE A 243 4.67 28.84 16.87
C ILE A 243 5.02 29.73 18.07
N LYS A 244 6.00 30.62 17.93
CA LYS A 244 6.44 31.51 19.02
C LYS A 244 5.31 32.42 19.52
N LYS A 245 4.46 32.91 18.62
CA LYS A 245 3.32 33.78 18.94
C LYS A 245 2.33 33.11 19.89
N TYR A 246 1.97 31.86 19.62
CA TYR A 246 0.94 31.15 20.40
C TYR A 246 1.50 30.27 21.52
N TYR A 247 2.82 30.05 21.55
CA TYR A 247 3.52 29.16 22.48
C TYR A 247 3.08 29.29 23.95
N LYS A 248 3.00 30.53 24.45
CA LYS A 248 2.66 30.81 25.85
C LYS A 248 1.23 30.42 26.21
N GLY A 249 0.33 30.40 25.22
CA GLY A 249 -1.06 30.00 25.38
C GLY A 249 -1.30 28.49 25.36
N LEU A 250 -0.30 27.70 24.95
CA LEU A 250 -0.41 26.24 24.92
C LEU A 250 -0.31 25.63 26.32
N SER A 251 -1.12 24.63 26.59
CA SER A 251 -0.99 23.77 27.77
C SER A 251 0.29 22.93 27.72
N SER A 252 0.75 22.42 28.88
CA SER A 252 1.94 21.55 28.94
C SER A 252 1.80 20.27 28.10
N GLY A 253 0.59 19.70 28.02
CA GLY A 253 0.28 18.56 27.17
C GLY A 253 0.37 18.89 25.67
N GLU A 254 -0.19 20.02 25.24
CA GLU A 254 -0.09 20.48 23.84
C GLU A 254 1.34 20.79 23.44
N ARG A 255 2.12 21.44 24.32
CA ARG A 255 3.55 21.69 24.09
C ARG A 255 4.33 20.41 23.91
N THR A 256 4.06 19.40 24.75
CA THR A 256 4.72 18.10 24.68
C THR A 256 4.36 17.36 23.37
N LEU A 257 3.08 17.33 23.00
CA LEU A 257 2.63 16.70 21.76
C LEU A 257 3.19 17.41 20.52
N LEU A 258 3.20 18.74 20.51
CA LEU A 258 3.79 19.55 19.45
C LEU A 258 5.30 19.34 19.35
N PHE A 259 6.00 19.21 20.48
CA PHE A 259 7.43 18.87 20.50
C PHE A 259 7.69 17.53 19.79
N TYR A 260 6.98 16.46 20.16
CA TYR A 260 7.15 15.14 19.52
C TYR A 260 6.80 15.16 18.03
N PHE A 261 5.77 15.92 17.66
CA PHE A 261 5.38 16.08 16.26
C PHE A 261 6.52 16.74 15.44
N LEU A 262 7.07 17.85 15.93
CA LEU A 262 8.08 18.63 15.20
C LEU A 262 9.47 17.99 15.28
N GLN A 263 9.77 17.25 16.34
CA GLN A 263 11.03 16.50 16.47
C GLN A 263 11.22 15.49 15.33
N ASN A 264 10.14 14.84 14.89
CA ASN A 264 10.18 13.90 13.76
C ASN A 264 10.39 14.59 12.40
N TYR A 265 10.02 15.87 12.27
CA TYR A 265 10.17 16.62 11.03
C TYR A 265 11.49 17.39 10.93
N ASN A 266 11.85 18.13 11.98
CA ASN A 266 13.03 19.00 11.99
C ASN A 266 13.58 19.16 13.41
N PRO A 267 14.44 18.21 13.86
CA PRO A 267 15.07 18.24 15.19
C PRO A 267 15.78 19.57 15.48
N GLY A 268 16.44 20.15 14.47
CA GLY A 268 17.21 21.39 14.61
C GLY A 268 16.35 22.65 14.77
N ALA A 269 15.14 22.68 14.19
CA ALA A 269 14.17 23.73 14.46
C ALA A 269 13.48 23.51 15.81
N CYS A 270 13.17 22.26 16.15
CA CYS A 270 12.51 21.88 17.39
C CYS A 270 13.33 22.31 18.62
N SER A 271 14.63 22.02 18.64
CA SER A 271 15.54 22.39 19.74
C SER A 271 15.71 23.89 19.96
N LYS A 272 15.42 24.72 18.94
CA LYS A 272 15.43 26.19 19.06
C LYS A 272 14.15 26.76 19.65
N ILE A 273 13.07 25.98 19.66
CA ILE A 273 11.73 26.42 20.06
C ILE A 273 11.40 25.90 21.47
N PHE A 274 11.71 24.63 21.76
CA PHE A 274 11.33 23.97 23.01
C PHE A 274 12.52 23.80 23.95
N LYS A 275 12.26 23.90 25.26
CA LYS A 275 13.22 23.55 26.31
C LYS A 275 12.74 22.29 27.03
N SER A 276 13.66 21.56 27.67
CA SER A 276 13.32 20.35 28.44
C SER A 276 12.29 20.62 29.55
N SER A 277 12.30 21.83 30.13
CA SER A 277 11.32 22.27 31.13
C SER A 277 9.89 22.44 30.60
N ASP A 278 9.71 22.47 29.28
CA ASP A 278 8.39 22.61 28.63
C ASP A 278 7.70 21.25 28.42
N LEU A 279 8.41 20.14 28.67
CA LEU A 279 7.92 18.79 28.45
C LEU A 279 7.33 18.22 29.74
N ASN A 280 6.07 17.78 29.67
CA ASN A 280 5.46 17.01 30.74
C ASN A 280 5.73 15.52 30.46
N MET A 281 6.43 14.82 31.35
CA MET A 281 6.73 13.39 31.18
C MET A 281 5.59 12.45 31.59
N GLN A 282 4.51 12.95 32.21
CA GLN A 282 3.34 12.14 32.61
C GLN A 282 2.38 11.87 31.44
N VAL A 283 2.89 11.52 30.25
CA VAL A 283 2.10 11.37 29.02
C VAL A 283 1.58 9.95 28.80
N SER A 284 1.76 9.05 29.77
CA SER A 284 1.58 7.60 29.65
C SER A 284 0.16 7.12 29.33
N ASN A 285 -0.81 8.02 29.13
CA ASN A 285 -2.17 7.66 28.69
C ASN A 285 -2.81 8.66 27.70
N ASN A 286 -2.01 9.47 27.00
CA ASN A 286 -2.54 10.41 26.02
C ASN A 286 -2.84 9.69 24.70
N GLN A 287 -4.13 9.53 24.38
CA GLN A 287 -4.59 8.98 23.09
C GLN A 287 -3.98 9.70 21.87
N GLY A 288 -3.66 10.99 22.00
CA GLY A 288 -2.96 11.75 20.97
C GLY A 288 -1.53 11.27 20.73
N MET A 289 -0.79 10.88 21.79
CA MET A 289 0.55 10.32 21.64
C MET A 289 0.52 8.92 21.02
N ILE A 290 -0.39 8.04 21.47
CA ILE A 290 -0.57 6.72 20.88
C ILE A 290 -0.89 6.84 19.39
N PHE A 291 -1.78 7.77 19.04
CA PHE A 291 -2.09 8.05 17.65
C PHE A 291 -0.87 8.59 16.87
N LEU A 292 -0.13 9.54 17.43
CA LEU A 292 1.05 10.12 16.79
C LEU A 292 2.14 9.06 16.52
N VAL A 293 2.39 8.16 17.47
CA VAL A 293 3.30 7.01 17.27
C VAL A 293 2.81 6.14 16.11
N SER A 294 1.52 5.78 16.10
CA SER A 294 0.96 4.97 14.99
C SER A 294 1.03 5.67 13.62
N VAL A 295 1.02 7.00 13.59
CA VAL A 295 1.23 7.78 12.34
C VAL A 295 2.66 7.63 11.87
N PHE A 296 3.65 7.74 12.76
CA PHE A 296 5.07 7.65 12.40
C PHE A 296 5.54 6.22 12.15
N ASP A 297 4.96 5.22 12.79
CA ASP A 297 5.23 3.81 12.46
C ASP A 297 4.78 3.49 11.02
N ARG A 298 3.64 4.05 10.61
CA ARG A 298 3.12 3.87 9.25
C ARG A 298 3.83 4.75 8.22
N PHE A 299 4.08 6.01 8.56
CA PHE A 299 4.66 7.00 7.67
C PHE A 299 5.85 7.69 8.36
N PRO A 300 7.00 7.01 8.51
CA PRO A 300 8.15 7.56 9.24
C PRO A 300 8.69 8.84 8.59
N LEU A 301 8.53 8.95 7.28
CA LEU A 301 8.95 10.11 6.49
C LEU A 301 7.79 11.05 6.13
N LEU A 302 6.60 10.92 6.75
CA LEU A 302 5.39 11.69 6.41
C LEU A 302 5.66 13.18 6.24
N LEU A 303 6.44 13.72 7.17
CA LEU A 303 6.73 15.15 7.22
C LEU A 303 7.97 15.46 6.36
N GLN A 304 8.87 14.51 6.11
CA GLN A 304 10.12 14.72 5.36
C GLN A 304 9.96 14.61 3.84
N SER A 305 9.00 13.80 3.37
CA SER A 305 8.66 13.59 1.94
C SER A 305 8.14 14.85 1.24
N LEU A 306 7.75 15.86 2.00
CA LEU A 306 7.29 17.17 1.52
C LEU A 306 8.44 18.10 1.07
N LYS A 307 9.71 17.63 1.15
CA LYS A 307 10.87 18.32 0.59
C LYS A 307 11.29 17.82 -0.80
N SER A 308 10.73 16.70 -1.30
CA SER A 308 11.28 15.99 -2.48
C SER A 308 10.43 16.02 -3.76
N ILE A 309 9.40 16.86 -3.84
CA ILE A 309 8.68 17.12 -5.09
C ILE A 309 9.09 18.53 -5.55
N LYS A 310 10.07 18.83 -6.40
CA LYS A 310 10.93 18.17 -7.42
C LYS A 310 12.16 19.10 -7.62
N PRO A 311 13.30 18.71 -8.24
CA PRO A 311 13.33 18.43 -9.68
C PRO A 311 14.18 17.21 -10.05
N HIS A 312 14.02 16.73 -11.28
CA HIS A 312 14.87 15.73 -11.92
C HIS A 312 16.34 15.80 -11.48
N THR A 313 16.83 14.80 -10.76
CA THR A 313 18.15 14.19 -11.02
C THR A 313 18.35 12.94 -10.18
N LEU A 314 18.85 11.92 -10.86
CA LEU A 314 19.50 10.74 -10.29
C LEU A 314 20.39 11.10 -9.09
N PHE A 315 20.21 10.41 -7.96
CA PHE A 315 21.33 10.13 -7.08
C PHE A 315 21.64 8.64 -7.15
N LYS A 316 22.55 8.34 -8.07
CA LYS A 316 23.56 7.31 -7.88
C LYS A 316 24.28 7.61 -6.56
N TYR A 317 24.45 6.59 -5.73
CA TYR A 317 25.66 6.44 -4.94
C TYR A 317 26.27 5.08 -5.24
N VAL A 318 27.17 5.10 -6.24
CA VAL A 318 28.46 4.39 -6.19
C VAL A 318 29.33 5.35 -5.36
N THR A 319 30.01 4.99 -4.27
CA THR A 319 31.13 4.04 -4.12
C THR A 319 31.41 3.91 -2.62
N GLU A 320 31.74 2.69 -2.18
CA GLU A 320 33.12 2.42 -1.76
C GLU A 320 33.82 1.70 -2.89
#